data_AF-A0A7J4JJV7-F1
#
_entry.id   AF-A0A7J4JJV7-F1
#
_cell.length_a   1.000
_cell.length_b   1.000
_cell.length_c   1.000
_cell.angle_alpha   90.00
_cell.angle_beta   90.00
_cell.angle_gamma   90.00
#
_symmetry.space_group_name_H-M   'P 1'
#
loop_
_entity.id
_entity.type
_entity.pdbx_description
1 polymer ?
#
loop_
_entity_poly.entity_id
_entity_poly.type
_entity_poly.pdbx_seq_one_letter_code
_entity_poly.pdbx_strand_id
1 'polypeptide(L)'
;MAGKGKAQGKGKSWIKPFIAGKEPVKIDAGSESAQENGEGISEQVDVHVPSIVTGRSADLEALVGMYEGFLRGEDSTSYWHRMKSQYTGQEIHDFADVMEEYSLLDSFKGSGTFLSLLLARCDEDLTLEPRGFDFLGNGYNKGRTIEFDGSVGDYVGRDMNFGKIVVKGSAGKYAGHRMIRGELVIRGDVGDWLGNQMSGGIILVYGNRIGNGIASKMDGGEIYLESPGLNLETAKNSVSDEMTKGKVYLRDKIIAFK
;
A
#
# COMPACT_ATOMS: atom_id res chain seq x y z
N MET A 1 -2.56 -47.59 34.28
CA MET A 1 -3.03 -46.19 34.29
C MET A 1 -2.50 -45.51 33.04
N ALA A 2 -3.41 -44.90 32.27
CA ALA A 2 -3.18 -44.42 30.92
C ALA A 2 -2.33 -43.14 30.84
N GLY A 3 -1.49 -43.06 29.81
CA GLY A 3 -0.80 -41.84 29.42
C GLY A 3 -1.78 -40.78 28.87
N LYS A 4 -1.47 -39.51 29.12
CA LYS A 4 -2.11 -38.37 28.47
C LYS A 4 -1.03 -37.43 27.97
N GLY A 5 -0.91 -37.34 26.64
CA GLY A 5 -0.25 -36.23 25.97
C GLY A 5 -1.07 -34.94 26.14
N LYS A 6 -0.39 -33.79 26.09
CA LYS A 6 -1.02 -32.49 25.86
C LYS A 6 -0.32 -31.76 24.73
N ALA A 7 -1.16 -31.18 23.89
CA ALA A 7 -0.86 -30.51 22.64
C ALA A 7 -0.32 -29.08 22.80
N GLN A 8 0.19 -28.60 21.68
CA GLN A 8 0.76 -27.29 21.33
C GLN A 8 0.03 -26.05 21.88
N GLY A 9 0.82 -25.00 22.16
CA GLY A 9 0.38 -23.60 22.14
C GLY A 9 1.33 -22.79 21.24
N LYS A 10 0.82 -22.35 20.09
CA LYS A 10 1.54 -21.66 19.01
C LYS A 10 2.19 -20.36 19.48
N GLY A 11 3.48 -20.19 19.21
CA GLY A 11 4.19 -18.92 19.35
C GLY A 11 3.62 -17.89 18.37
N LYS A 12 3.14 -16.76 18.89
CA LYS A 12 2.66 -15.64 18.08
C LYS A 12 3.88 -14.95 17.45
N SER A 13 3.99 -14.99 16.13
CA SER A 13 5.04 -14.27 15.36
C SER A 13 4.69 -12.78 15.30
N TRP A 14 5.63 -11.94 15.70
CA TRP A 14 5.52 -10.48 15.69
C TRP A 14 6.14 -9.95 14.40
N ILE A 15 5.36 -9.28 13.55
CA ILE A 15 5.94 -8.48 12.45
C ILE A 15 6.52 -7.22 13.09
N LYS A 16 7.83 -7.00 12.95
CA LYS A 16 8.52 -5.76 13.33
C LYS A 16 8.48 -4.77 12.16
N PRO A 17 7.69 -3.68 12.20
CA PRO A 17 7.84 -2.59 11.25
C PRO A 17 9.03 -1.73 11.68
N PHE A 18 9.93 -1.44 10.74
CA PHE A 18 11.04 -0.52 10.95
C PHE A 18 10.51 0.92 11.01
N ILE A 19 10.09 1.36 12.20
CA ILE A 19 9.97 2.77 12.56
C ILE A 19 10.99 3.01 13.66
N ALA A 20 12.04 3.78 13.37
CA ALA A 20 12.98 4.21 14.39
C ALA A 20 12.24 5.00 15.49
N GLY A 21 12.10 4.42 16.68
CA GLY A 21 11.82 5.14 17.92
C GLY A 21 10.35 5.34 18.34
N LYS A 22 9.37 4.61 17.80
CA LYS A 22 7.99 4.61 18.34
C LYS A 22 7.45 3.19 18.51
N GLU A 23 6.68 2.96 19.57
CA GLU A 23 6.03 1.68 19.86
C GLU A 23 5.13 1.22 18.70
N PRO A 24 5.02 -0.10 18.44
CA PRO A 24 4.25 -0.64 17.33
C PRO A 24 2.77 -0.26 17.43
N VAL A 25 2.26 0.37 16.38
CA VAL A 25 0.82 0.66 16.24
C VAL A 25 0.10 -0.65 15.91
N LYS A 26 -0.86 -1.05 16.76
CA LYS A 26 -1.80 -2.13 16.46
C LYS A 26 -2.50 -1.82 15.14
N ILE A 27 -2.41 -2.74 14.19
CA ILE A 27 -3.27 -2.77 13.02
C ILE A 27 -4.36 -3.78 13.35
N ASP A 28 -5.52 -3.30 13.78
CA ASP A 28 -6.71 -4.14 13.81
C ASP A 28 -7.11 -4.36 12.34
N ALA A 29 -6.88 -5.56 11.83
CA ALA A 29 -7.59 -6.02 10.66
C ALA A 29 -9.08 -5.95 11.03
N GLY A 30 -9.82 -5.02 10.41
CA GLY A 30 -11.18 -4.70 10.79
C GLY A 30 -12.03 -5.95 11.03
N SER A 31 -12.49 -6.10 12.27
CA SER A 31 -13.62 -6.95 12.60
C SER A 31 -14.88 -6.22 12.18
N GLU A 32 -15.34 -6.43 10.95
CA GLU A 32 -16.76 -6.32 10.64
C GLU A 32 -17.34 -7.72 10.57
N SER A 33 -18.28 -7.97 11.47
CA SER A 33 -18.98 -9.23 11.68
C SER A 33 -19.83 -9.60 10.46
N ALA A 34 -19.33 -10.52 9.63
CA ALA A 34 -20.19 -11.38 8.82
C ALA A 34 -20.49 -12.63 9.64
N GLN A 35 -21.78 -12.93 9.85
CA GLN A 35 -22.23 -14.17 10.49
C GLN A 35 -21.74 -15.37 9.66
N GLU A 36 -20.87 -16.19 10.25
CA GLU A 36 -20.47 -17.49 9.72
C GLU A 36 -21.65 -18.47 9.82
N ASN A 37 -22.27 -18.77 8.68
CA ASN A 37 -22.90 -20.07 8.51
C ASN A 37 -21.80 -21.04 8.05
N GLY A 38 -21.46 -21.98 8.92
CA GLY A 38 -20.35 -22.88 8.73
C GLY A 38 -20.57 -23.86 7.58
N GLU A 39 -19.69 -23.78 6.59
CA GLU A 39 -19.26 -24.92 5.79
C GLU A 39 -17.74 -24.82 5.64
N GLY A 40 -17.03 -25.75 6.29
CA GLY A 40 -15.59 -25.84 6.18
C GLY A 40 -15.20 -26.34 4.79
N ILE A 41 -14.55 -25.47 4.02
CA ILE A 41 -13.76 -25.86 2.86
C ILE A 41 -12.32 -25.44 3.13
N SER A 42 -11.52 -26.41 3.59
CA SER A 42 -10.07 -26.35 3.50
C SER A 42 -9.68 -26.64 2.05
N GLU A 43 -9.88 -25.67 1.16
CA GLU A 43 -9.21 -25.71 -0.14
C GLU A 43 -7.78 -25.21 0.07
N GLN A 44 -6.84 -26.15 0.12
CA GLN A 44 -5.50 -25.86 -0.35
C GLN A 44 -5.64 -25.47 -1.81
N VAL A 45 -5.59 -24.16 -2.09
CA VAL A 45 -5.46 -23.68 -3.45
C VAL A 45 -4.10 -24.15 -3.93
N ASP A 46 -4.09 -25.20 -4.76
CA ASP A 46 -2.94 -25.59 -5.55
C ASP A 46 -2.66 -24.42 -6.50
N VAL A 47 -1.82 -23.49 -6.07
CA VAL A 47 -1.34 -22.39 -6.92
C VAL A 47 -0.39 -23.04 -7.92
N HIS A 48 -0.93 -23.63 -8.98
CA HIS A 48 -0.14 -24.07 -10.12
C HIS A 48 0.38 -22.81 -10.81
N VAL A 49 1.63 -22.49 -10.52
CA VAL A 49 2.40 -21.43 -11.15
C VAL A 49 2.48 -21.78 -12.64
N PRO A 50 1.82 -21.06 -13.55
CA PRO A 50 1.98 -21.32 -14.97
C PRO A 50 3.45 -21.05 -15.35
N SER A 51 3.92 -21.65 -16.44
CA SER A 51 5.27 -21.55 -17.01
C SER A 51 5.74 -20.13 -17.40
N ILE A 52 5.08 -19.08 -16.93
CA ILE A 52 5.29 -17.66 -17.27
C ILE A 52 6.71 -17.19 -16.96
N VAL A 53 7.31 -17.72 -15.89
CA VAL A 53 8.67 -17.33 -15.46
C VAL A 53 9.73 -18.32 -15.92
N THR A 54 9.33 -19.54 -16.33
CA THR A 54 10.27 -20.60 -16.72
C THR A 54 11.07 -20.18 -17.95
N GLY A 55 12.39 -20.06 -17.79
CA GLY A 55 13.29 -19.63 -18.86
C GLY A 55 13.54 -18.11 -18.91
N ARG A 56 13.04 -17.35 -17.91
CA ARG A 56 13.49 -15.98 -17.64
C ARG A 56 14.77 -15.99 -16.78
N SER A 57 15.23 -14.82 -16.33
CA SER A 57 16.46 -14.73 -15.53
C SER A 57 16.33 -15.45 -14.18
N ALA A 58 17.41 -16.06 -13.71
CA ALA A 58 17.43 -16.75 -12.41
C ALA A 58 17.09 -15.82 -11.24
N ASP A 59 17.43 -14.53 -11.36
CA ASP A 59 17.08 -13.50 -10.39
C ASP A 59 15.57 -13.25 -10.32
N LEU A 60 14.89 -13.19 -11.47
CA LEU A 60 13.44 -13.03 -11.55
C LEU A 60 12.70 -14.27 -11.04
N GLU A 61 13.17 -15.47 -11.41
CA GLU A 61 12.62 -16.74 -10.87
C GLU A 61 12.73 -16.78 -9.34
N ALA A 62 13.86 -16.34 -8.77
CA ALA A 62 14.04 -16.25 -7.33
C ALA A 62 13.11 -15.21 -6.67
N LEU A 63 12.90 -14.05 -7.31
CA LEU A 63 11.97 -13.01 -6.85
C LEU A 63 10.52 -13.51 -6.81
N VAL A 64 10.06 -14.19 -7.87
CA VAL A 64 8.72 -14.76 -7.93
C VAL A 64 8.55 -15.86 -6.89
N GLY A 65 9.54 -16.74 -6.73
CA GLY A 65 9.51 -17.76 -5.68
C GLY A 65 9.42 -17.18 -4.26
N MET A 66 10.08 -16.03 -4.00
CA MET A 66 9.92 -15.31 -2.73
C MET A 66 8.52 -14.71 -2.58
N TYR A 67 7.96 -14.15 -3.64
CA TYR A 67 6.60 -13.60 -3.65
C TYR A 67 5.54 -14.67 -3.37
N GLU A 68 5.67 -15.85 -3.98
CA GLU A 68 4.77 -16.97 -3.68
C GLU A 68 4.86 -17.41 -2.22
N GLY A 69 6.08 -17.49 -1.67
CA GLY A 69 6.29 -17.77 -0.26
C GLY A 69 5.61 -16.73 0.63
N PHE A 70 5.74 -15.45 0.27
CA PHE A 70 5.04 -14.35 0.94
C PHE A 70 3.52 -14.53 0.93
N LEU A 71 2.93 -14.91 -0.21
CA LEU A 71 1.49 -15.17 -0.33
C LEU A 71 1.02 -16.39 0.48
N ARG A 72 1.84 -17.45 0.55
CA ARG A 72 1.58 -18.63 1.38
C ARG A 72 1.72 -18.36 2.89
N GLY A 73 2.08 -17.13 3.26
CA GLY A 73 2.28 -16.73 4.65
C GLY A 73 3.51 -17.39 5.28
N GLU A 74 4.55 -17.69 4.48
CA GLU A 74 5.85 -18.10 5.01
C GLU A 74 6.32 -17.10 6.07
N ASP A 75 6.95 -17.60 7.14
CA ASP A 75 7.45 -16.73 8.20
C ASP A 75 8.36 -15.67 7.59
N SER A 76 8.14 -14.42 8.00
CA SER A 76 8.79 -13.28 7.37
C SER A 76 10.32 -13.42 7.36
N THR A 77 10.87 -13.99 8.43
CA THR A 77 12.30 -14.33 8.57
C THR A 77 12.85 -15.15 7.41
N SER A 78 12.09 -16.11 6.88
CA SER A 78 12.53 -17.07 5.85
C SER A 78 12.74 -16.44 4.47
N TYR A 79 11.94 -15.46 4.07
CA TYR A 79 12.22 -14.72 2.83
C TYR A 79 13.07 -13.46 3.05
N TRP A 80 13.08 -12.85 4.25
CA TRP A 80 13.97 -11.72 4.53
C TRP A 80 15.44 -12.04 4.31
N HIS A 81 15.89 -13.24 4.71
CA HIS A 81 17.27 -13.69 4.49
C HIS A 81 17.61 -13.94 3.02
N ARG A 82 16.59 -14.14 2.16
CA ARG A 82 16.75 -14.32 0.72
C ARG A 82 16.72 -13.01 -0.05
N MET A 83 16.14 -11.95 0.51
CA MET A 83 16.10 -10.66 -0.15
C MET A 83 17.50 -10.05 -0.27
N LYS A 84 17.81 -9.53 -1.46
CA LYS A 84 19.00 -8.72 -1.69
C LYS A 84 18.98 -7.47 -0.82
N SER A 85 20.15 -6.95 -0.45
CA SER A 85 20.26 -5.67 0.26
C SER A 85 19.86 -4.49 -0.63
N GLN A 86 20.06 -4.61 -1.94
CA GLN A 86 19.66 -3.67 -2.97
C GLN A 86 19.11 -4.41 -4.19
N TYR A 87 18.11 -3.82 -4.83
CA TYR A 87 17.61 -4.23 -6.14
C TYR A 87 17.78 -3.07 -7.13
N THR A 88 18.16 -3.41 -8.35
CA THR A 88 18.20 -2.48 -9.48
C THR A 88 16.78 -2.12 -9.93
N GLY A 89 16.64 -0.99 -10.64
CA GLY A 89 15.38 -0.66 -11.27
C GLY A 89 14.88 -1.77 -12.20
N GLN A 90 15.77 -2.37 -12.99
CA GLN A 90 15.40 -3.42 -13.94
C GLN A 90 14.81 -4.66 -13.26
N GLU A 91 15.38 -5.11 -12.14
CA GLU A 91 14.82 -6.27 -11.41
C GLU A 91 13.40 -6.00 -10.89
N ILE A 92 13.14 -4.75 -10.48
CA ILE A 92 11.83 -4.32 -10.00
C ILE A 92 10.83 -4.21 -11.16
N HIS A 93 11.27 -3.69 -12.31
CA HIS A 93 10.49 -3.68 -13.56
C HIS A 93 10.11 -5.10 -13.99
N ASP A 94 11.10 -5.98 -14.12
CA ASP A 94 10.88 -7.36 -14.53
C ASP A 94 9.88 -8.07 -13.60
N PHE A 95 9.98 -7.82 -12.29
CA PHE A 95 9.01 -8.34 -11.32
C PHE A 95 7.62 -7.74 -11.50
N ALA A 96 7.51 -6.41 -11.66
CA ALA A 96 6.24 -5.73 -11.84
C ALA A 96 5.50 -6.20 -13.10
N ASP A 97 6.22 -6.37 -14.21
CA ASP A 97 5.70 -6.86 -15.49
C ASP A 97 5.12 -8.27 -15.34
N VAL A 98 5.85 -9.16 -14.65
CA VAL A 98 5.35 -10.51 -14.36
C VAL A 98 4.10 -10.46 -13.49
N MET A 99 4.05 -9.59 -12.48
CA MET A 99 2.87 -9.46 -11.62
C MET A 99 1.63 -8.99 -12.39
N GLU A 100 1.81 -8.17 -13.44
CA GLU A 100 0.71 -7.80 -14.32
C GLU A 100 0.16 -9.01 -15.09
N GLU A 101 1.03 -9.88 -15.60
CA GLU A 101 0.62 -11.15 -16.23
C GLU A 101 -0.15 -12.05 -15.24
N TYR A 102 0.24 -12.10 -13.96
CA TYR A 102 -0.48 -12.83 -12.91
C TYR A 102 -1.82 -12.21 -12.52
N SER A 103 -1.93 -10.87 -12.56
CA SER A 103 -3.15 -10.17 -12.16
C SER A 103 -4.35 -10.51 -13.07
N LEU A 104 -4.08 -10.96 -14.29
CA LEU A 104 -5.08 -11.44 -15.24
C LEU A 104 -5.70 -12.79 -14.85
N LEU A 105 -5.11 -13.51 -13.88
CA LEU A 105 -5.52 -14.86 -13.47
C LEU A 105 -6.42 -14.90 -12.23
N ASP A 106 -6.86 -13.73 -11.77
CA ASP A 106 -7.74 -13.51 -10.62
C ASP A 106 -7.08 -13.86 -9.25
N SER A 107 -7.37 -13.06 -8.22
CA SER A 107 -7.09 -13.31 -6.78
C SER A 107 -5.78 -12.89 -6.10
N PHE A 108 -4.84 -12.16 -6.72
CA PHE A 108 -3.59 -11.80 -6.02
C PHE A 108 -3.66 -10.50 -5.19
N LYS A 109 -4.38 -10.58 -4.07
CA LYS A 109 -4.32 -9.59 -2.99
C LYS A 109 -2.93 -9.64 -2.32
N GLY A 110 -2.02 -8.72 -2.68
CA GLY A 110 -0.72 -8.61 -2.01
C GLY A 110 0.45 -8.10 -2.86
N SER A 111 0.31 -8.03 -4.18
CA SER A 111 1.40 -7.64 -5.11
C SER A 111 2.01 -6.28 -4.79
N GLY A 112 1.20 -5.25 -4.53
CA GLY A 112 1.72 -3.93 -4.21
C GLY A 112 2.43 -3.86 -2.85
N THR A 113 2.07 -4.74 -1.89
CA THR A 113 2.82 -4.85 -0.62
C THR A 113 4.21 -5.42 -0.87
N PHE A 114 4.31 -6.52 -1.62
CA PHE A 114 5.61 -7.13 -1.92
C PHE A 114 6.47 -6.21 -2.80
N LEU A 115 5.88 -5.58 -3.82
CA LEU A 115 6.56 -4.60 -4.65
C LEU A 115 7.11 -3.43 -3.82
N SER A 116 6.36 -2.97 -2.81
CA SER A 116 6.83 -1.95 -1.85
C SER A 116 8.07 -2.40 -1.05
N LEU A 117 8.23 -3.69 -0.77
CA LEU A 117 9.43 -4.22 -0.12
C LEU A 117 10.67 -4.16 -1.02
N LEU A 118 10.48 -4.34 -2.33
CA LEU A 118 11.54 -4.23 -3.32
C LEU A 118 11.93 -2.75 -3.51
N LEU A 119 10.93 -1.87 -3.65
CA LEU A 119 11.10 -0.42 -3.75
C LEU A 119 11.85 0.18 -2.55
N ALA A 120 11.61 -0.34 -1.34
CA ALA A 120 12.36 0.05 -0.13
C ALA A 120 13.84 -0.36 -0.16
N ARG A 121 14.29 -1.08 -1.19
CA ARG A 121 15.66 -1.54 -1.42
C ARG A 121 16.21 -1.07 -2.77
N CYS A 122 15.55 -0.10 -3.40
CA CYS A 122 16.07 0.56 -4.58
C CYS A 122 16.60 1.96 -4.21
N ASP A 123 17.73 2.36 -4.80
CA ASP A 123 18.30 3.71 -4.67
C ASP A 123 18.22 4.51 -5.98
N GLU A 124 17.29 4.12 -6.85
CA GLU A 124 17.02 4.76 -8.13
C GLU A 124 15.65 5.43 -8.12
N ASP A 125 15.50 6.49 -8.91
CA ASP A 125 14.17 6.98 -9.28
C ASP A 125 13.59 6.02 -10.32
N LEU A 126 12.33 5.61 -10.15
CA LEU A 126 11.70 4.57 -10.98
C LEU A 126 10.35 5.02 -11.50
N THR A 127 10.00 4.56 -12.70
CA THR A 127 8.64 4.65 -13.24
C THR A 127 8.14 3.24 -13.46
N LEU A 128 7.03 2.84 -12.87
CA LEU A 128 6.44 1.51 -13.03
C LEU A 128 5.05 1.65 -13.65
N GLU A 129 4.56 0.63 -14.35
CA GLU A 129 3.21 0.60 -14.95
C GLU A 129 2.22 -0.33 -14.19
N PRO A 130 2.14 -0.33 -12.85
CA PRO A 130 1.30 -1.31 -12.15
C PRO A 130 -0.18 -0.97 -12.31
N ARG A 131 -0.95 -1.89 -12.89
CA ARG A 131 -2.39 -1.70 -13.09
C ARG A 131 -3.18 -2.10 -11.85
N GLY A 132 -3.64 -1.09 -11.09
CA GLY A 132 -4.65 -1.27 -10.06
C GLY A 132 -4.20 -2.02 -8.80
N PHE A 133 -2.90 -2.10 -8.52
CA PHE A 133 -2.41 -2.74 -7.30
C PHE A 133 -2.68 -1.90 -6.06
N ASP A 134 -3.19 -2.55 -5.02
CA ASP A 134 -3.33 -1.97 -3.68
C ASP A 134 -1.97 -1.91 -2.94
N PHE A 135 -1.84 -1.00 -1.98
CA PHE A 135 -0.70 -0.86 -1.07
C PHE A 135 0.64 -0.49 -1.74
N LEU A 136 0.60 0.09 -2.94
CA LEU A 136 1.81 0.59 -3.59
C LEU A 136 2.49 1.70 -2.77
N GLY A 137 3.79 1.60 -2.55
CA GLY A 137 4.55 2.53 -1.72
C GLY A 137 4.26 2.42 -0.22
N ASN A 138 3.72 1.29 0.25
CA ASN A 138 3.47 1.05 1.66
C ASN A 138 4.77 1.11 2.48
N GLY A 139 4.82 2.04 3.45
CA GLY A 139 5.98 2.29 4.30
C GLY A 139 7.15 2.94 3.57
N TYR A 140 6.95 3.54 2.39
CA TYR A 140 8.04 4.09 1.60
C TYR A 140 8.77 5.20 2.38
N ASN A 141 10.09 5.06 2.43
CA ASN A 141 10.96 5.87 3.29
C ASN A 141 12.31 6.21 2.65
N LYS A 142 12.44 6.03 1.34
CA LYS A 142 13.63 6.40 0.58
C LYS A 142 13.50 7.83 0.08
N GLY A 143 14.63 8.50 -0.17
CA GLY A 143 14.65 9.86 -0.71
C GLY A 143 14.45 9.95 -2.22
N ARG A 144 14.03 8.86 -2.86
CA ARG A 144 13.86 8.76 -4.31
C ARG A 144 12.41 9.02 -4.70
N THR A 145 12.20 9.18 -6.01
CA THR A 145 10.89 9.33 -6.61
C THR A 145 10.45 8.02 -7.24
N ILE A 146 9.23 7.59 -6.93
CA ILE A 146 8.55 6.51 -7.64
C ILE A 146 7.40 7.12 -8.41
N GLU A 147 7.37 6.90 -9.71
CA GLU A 147 6.25 7.21 -10.57
C GLU A 147 5.49 5.93 -10.92
N PHE A 148 4.17 5.99 -10.84
CA PHE A 148 3.26 4.96 -11.33
C PHE A 148 2.55 5.51 -12.56
N ASP A 149 2.90 4.99 -13.74
CA ASP A 149 2.30 5.36 -15.02
C ASP A 149 0.99 4.61 -15.24
N GLY A 150 -0.04 5.05 -14.53
CA GLY A 150 -1.35 4.44 -14.54
C GLY A 150 -2.15 4.74 -13.28
N SER A 151 -3.34 4.14 -13.20
CA SER A 151 -4.15 4.18 -11.98
C SER A 151 -3.75 3.07 -11.01
N VAL A 152 -3.76 3.39 -9.73
CA VAL A 152 -3.41 2.47 -8.63
C VAL A 152 -4.63 2.15 -7.78
N GLY A 153 -4.54 1.06 -7.02
CA GLY A 153 -5.59 0.60 -6.12
C GLY A 153 -5.66 1.40 -4.81
N ASP A 154 -6.20 0.76 -3.78
CA ASP A 154 -6.36 1.34 -2.45
C ASP A 154 -5.01 1.44 -1.72
N TYR A 155 -4.92 2.33 -0.72
CA TYR A 155 -3.78 2.45 0.20
C TYR A 155 -2.43 2.82 -0.42
N VAL A 156 -2.40 3.47 -1.60
CA VAL A 156 -1.14 4.02 -2.13
C VAL A 156 -0.51 5.00 -1.13
N GLY A 157 0.81 4.88 -0.91
CA GLY A 157 1.55 5.73 0.02
C GLY A 157 1.15 5.56 1.49
N ARG A 158 0.50 4.45 1.85
CA ARG A 158 0.21 4.13 3.24
C ARG A 158 1.51 4.14 4.06
N ASP A 159 1.48 4.72 5.26
CA ASP A 159 2.63 4.75 6.18
C ASP A 159 3.91 5.38 5.58
N MET A 160 3.78 6.16 4.49
CA MET A 160 4.89 6.85 3.85
C MET A 160 5.54 7.85 4.81
N ASN A 161 6.86 7.81 4.89
CA ASN A 161 7.65 8.59 5.86
C ASN A 161 8.82 9.35 5.22
N PHE A 162 9.05 9.20 3.91
CA PHE A 162 9.98 10.03 3.16
C PHE A 162 9.79 9.84 1.64
N GLY A 163 10.49 10.64 0.85
CA GLY A 163 10.51 10.51 -0.61
C GLY A 163 9.31 11.11 -1.30
N LYS A 164 9.13 10.70 -2.56
CA LYS A 164 8.06 11.17 -3.43
C LYS A 164 7.41 10.01 -4.18
N ILE A 165 6.09 9.97 -4.19
CA ILE A 165 5.31 9.06 -5.03
C ILE A 165 4.45 9.91 -5.97
N VAL A 166 4.49 9.60 -7.26
CA VAL A 166 3.67 10.24 -8.30
C VAL A 166 2.80 9.18 -8.94
N VAL A 167 1.48 9.34 -8.89
CA VAL A 167 0.50 8.52 -9.61
C VAL A 167 0.01 9.34 -10.80
N LYS A 168 0.29 8.90 -12.03
CA LYS A 168 -0.16 9.58 -13.26
C LYS A 168 -1.66 9.39 -13.53
N GLY A 169 -2.25 8.31 -13.02
CA GLY A 169 -3.69 8.06 -13.07
C GLY A 169 -4.42 8.39 -11.77
N SER A 170 -5.52 7.69 -11.54
CA SER A 170 -6.34 7.81 -10.31
C SER A 170 -5.81 6.90 -9.21
N ALA A 171 -6.16 7.21 -7.95
CA ALA A 171 -5.89 6.35 -6.80
C ALA A 171 -7.20 5.90 -6.14
N GLY A 172 -7.17 4.70 -5.55
CA GLY A 172 -8.30 4.15 -4.80
C GLY A 172 -8.53 4.84 -3.45
N LYS A 173 -9.20 4.13 -2.56
CA LYS A 173 -9.49 4.56 -1.18
C LYS A 173 -8.22 4.61 -0.34
N TYR A 174 -8.23 5.37 0.74
CA TYR A 174 -7.16 5.41 1.74
C TYR A 174 -5.77 5.80 1.20
N ALA A 175 -5.70 6.52 0.07
CA ALA A 175 -4.45 7.09 -0.42
C ALA A 175 -3.82 7.99 0.66
N GLY A 176 -2.54 7.77 0.99
CA GLY A 176 -1.83 8.48 2.06
C GLY A 176 -2.26 8.12 3.48
N HIS A 177 -2.92 6.98 3.69
CA HIS A 177 -3.32 6.53 5.03
C HIS A 177 -2.13 6.45 5.98
N ARG A 178 -2.23 7.12 7.15
CA ARG A 178 -1.16 7.21 8.15
C ARG A 178 0.17 7.77 7.62
N MET A 179 0.14 8.57 6.55
CA MET A 179 1.34 9.25 6.05
C MET A 179 1.94 10.17 7.12
N ILE A 180 3.26 10.11 7.29
CA ILE A 180 4.01 10.81 8.34
C ILE A 180 4.81 11.97 7.73
N ARG A 181 5.41 11.76 6.56
CA ARG A 181 6.24 12.72 5.81
C ARG A 181 6.31 12.30 4.33
N GLY A 182 6.91 13.15 3.50
CA GLY A 182 7.08 12.92 2.06
C GLY A 182 6.04 13.68 1.23
N GLU A 183 6.01 13.39 -0.06
CA GLU A 183 5.09 13.98 -1.03
C GLU A 183 4.37 12.88 -1.84
N LEU A 184 3.04 12.88 -1.80
CA LEU A 184 2.20 12.02 -2.64
C LEU A 184 1.44 12.87 -3.66
N VAL A 185 1.73 12.68 -4.93
CA VAL A 185 1.11 13.41 -6.05
C VAL A 185 0.20 12.45 -6.81
N ILE A 186 -1.07 12.81 -6.98
CA ILE A 186 -2.06 12.02 -7.72
C ILE A 186 -2.65 12.90 -8.82
N ARG A 187 -2.41 12.52 -10.08
CA ARG A 187 -2.83 13.32 -11.24
C ARG A 187 -4.30 13.10 -11.61
N GLY A 188 -4.85 11.93 -11.29
CA GLY A 188 -6.24 11.58 -11.50
C GLY A 188 -7.11 11.76 -10.26
N ASP A 189 -8.26 11.10 -10.28
CA ASP A 189 -9.27 11.14 -9.21
C ASP A 189 -8.81 10.31 -7.99
N VAL A 190 -9.45 10.54 -6.84
CA VAL A 190 -9.17 9.81 -5.60
C VAL A 190 -10.43 9.24 -4.97
N GLY A 191 -10.30 8.07 -4.34
CA GLY A 191 -11.36 7.44 -3.58
C GLY A 191 -11.61 8.08 -2.21
N ASP A 192 -12.40 7.38 -1.39
CA ASP A 192 -12.74 7.79 -0.03
C ASP A 192 -11.52 7.75 0.90
N TRP A 193 -11.58 8.53 1.99
CA TRP A 193 -10.60 8.54 3.08
C TRP A 193 -9.17 8.92 2.67
N LEU A 194 -9.01 9.80 1.68
CA LEU A 194 -7.73 10.43 1.34
C LEU A 194 -7.10 11.06 2.59
N GLY A 195 -5.84 10.73 2.87
CA GLY A 195 -5.09 11.27 4.00
C GLY A 195 -5.64 10.88 5.38
N ASN A 196 -6.41 9.77 5.47
CA ASN A 196 -6.91 9.29 6.75
C ASN A 196 -5.76 9.04 7.73
N GLN A 197 -5.87 9.57 8.95
CA GLN A 197 -4.85 9.47 10.00
C GLN A 197 -3.45 9.98 9.60
N MET A 198 -3.35 10.83 8.56
CA MET A 198 -2.10 11.49 8.21
C MET A 198 -1.64 12.40 9.36
N SER A 199 -0.35 12.36 9.68
CA SER A 199 0.28 13.15 10.76
C SER A 199 1.30 14.17 10.26
N GLY A 200 1.62 14.13 8.96
CA GLY A 200 2.55 15.05 8.30
C GLY A 200 2.80 14.65 6.84
N GLY A 201 3.53 15.50 6.12
CA GLY A 201 3.75 15.35 4.68
C GLY A 201 2.78 16.20 3.85
N ILE A 202 2.83 16.02 2.52
CA ILE A 202 2.00 16.74 1.56
C ILE A 202 1.34 15.75 0.60
N ILE A 203 0.03 15.90 0.40
CA ILE A 203 -0.72 15.20 -0.65
C ILE A 203 -1.22 16.22 -1.66
N LEU A 204 -0.99 16.01 -2.95
CA LEU A 204 -1.53 16.82 -4.04
C LEU A 204 -2.42 15.97 -4.94
N VAL A 205 -3.64 16.42 -5.21
CA VAL A 205 -4.61 15.74 -6.09
C VAL A 205 -5.06 16.68 -7.20
N TYR A 206 -4.93 16.26 -8.46
CA TYR A 206 -5.30 17.05 -9.64
C TYR A 206 -6.57 16.55 -10.34
N GLY A 207 -7.11 15.38 -9.95
CA GLY A 207 -8.36 14.86 -10.50
C GLY A 207 -9.57 15.74 -10.21
N ASN A 208 -10.66 15.49 -10.91
CA ASN A 208 -11.88 16.30 -10.78
C ASN A 208 -12.89 15.69 -9.80
N ARG A 209 -12.67 14.45 -9.36
CA ARG A 209 -13.51 13.76 -8.38
C ARG A 209 -12.69 13.33 -7.17
N ILE A 210 -13.33 13.45 -6.01
CA ILE A 210 -12.81 13.02 -4.72
C ILE A 210 -13.87 12.17 -4.02
N GLY A 211 -13.46 11.22 -3.20
CA GLY A 211 -14.35 10.50 -2.30
C GLY A 211 -14.73 11.30 -1.05
N ASN A 212 -15.36 10.61 -0.10
CA ASN A 212 -15.80 11.17 1.18
C ASN A 212 -14.82 10.84 2.31
N GLY A 213 -14.94 11.54 3.45
CA GLY A 213 -14.10 11.30 4.62
C GLY A 213 -12.65 11.75 4.42
N ILE A 214 -12.43 12.70 3.51
CA ILE A 214 -11.12 13.31 3.26
C ILE A 214 -10.59 13.86 4.58
N ALA A 215 -9.32 13.60 4.88
CA ALA A 215 -8.65 14.01 6.12
C ALA A 215 -9.31 13.48 7.42
N SER A 216 -10.11 12.39 7.36
CA SER A 216 -10.66 11.78 8.58
C SER A 216 -9.53 11.42 9.55
N LYS A 217 -9.66 11.90 10.79
CA LYS A 217 -8.67 11.75 11.88
C LYS A 217 -7.27 12.26 11.55
N MET A 218 -7.13 13.22 10.64
CA MET A 218 -5.86 13.86 10.31
C MET A 218 -5.31 14.64 11.52
N ASP A 219 -4.05 14.37 11.89
CA ASP A 219 -3.31 15.00 13.01
C ASP A 219 -2.05 15.75 12.54
N GLY A 220 -2.01 16.15 11.26
CA GLY A 220 -0.98 17.01 10.71
C GLY A 220 -0.75 16.81 9.20
N GLY A 221 0.01 17.71 8.60
CA GLY A 221 0.27 17.72 7.15
C GLY A 221 -0.66 18.65 6.38
N GLU A 222 -0.54 18.59 5.05
CA GLU A 222 -1.32 19.42 4.14
C GLU A 222 -1.84 18.59 2.95
N ILE A 223 -3.11 18.78 2.61
CA ILE A 223 -3.76 18.17 1.44
C ILE A 223 -4.18 19.29 0.49
N TYR A 224 -3.74 19.21 -0.77
CA TYR A 224 -4.05 20.16 -1.83
C TYR A 224 -4.91 19.50 -2.90
N LEU A 225 -6.15 19.98 -3.03
CA LEU A 225 -7.07 19.58 -4.09
C LEU A 225 -6.96 20.61 -5.23
N GLU A 226 -6.04 20.37 -6.16
CA GLU A 226 -5.84 21.15 -7.39
C GLU A 226 -6.82 20.74 -8.50
N SER A 227 -8.09 20.61 -8.12
CA SER A 227 -9.16 20.01 -8.90
C SER A 227 -10.02 21.10 -9.56
N PRO A 228 -9.77 21.55 -10.81
CA PRO A 228 -10.50 22.67 -11.42
C PRO A 228 -11.99 22.38 -11.59
N GLY A 229 -12.38 21.12 -11.85
CA GLY A 229 -13.78 20.70 -11.98
C GLY A 229 -14.51 20.52 -10.64
N LEU A 230 -13.81 20.57 -9.51
CA LEU A 230 -14.40 20.38 -8.19
C LEU A 230 -14.91 21.72 -7.63
N ASN A 231 -16.21 21.76 -7.34
CA ASN A 231 -16.83 22.92 -6.70
C ASN A 231 -16.58 22.95 -5.19
N LEU A 232 -16.70 24.14 -4.59
CA LEU A 232 -16.37 24.38 -3.19
C LEU A 232 -17.27 23.63 -2.20
N GLU A 233 -18.57 23.55 -2.50
CA GLU A 233 -19.55 22.92 -1.60
C GLU A 233 -19.32 21.42 -1.52
N THR A 234 -19.16 20.75 -2.66
CA THR A 234 -18.79 19.33 -2.72
C THR A 234 -17.48 19.09 -2.01
N ALA A 235 -16.44 19.90 -2.26
CA ALA A 235 -15.15 19.73 -1.59
C ALA A 235 -15.27 19.82 -0.06
N LYS A 236 -16.02 20.80 0.46
CA LYS A 236 -16.24 20.97 1.90
C LYS A 236 -17.02 19.80 2.50
N ASN A 237 -18.07 19.34 1.83
CA ASN A 237 -18.92 18.25 2.32
C ASN A 237 -18.18 16.90 2.33
N SER A 238 -17.15 16.74 1.50
CA SER A 238 -16.31 15.53 1.48
C SER A 238 -15.24 15.51 2.57
N VAL A 239 -14.88 16.65 3.18
CA VAL A 239 -13.88 16.71 4.25
C VAL A 239 -14.51 16.34 5.60
N SER A 240 -13.84 15.46 6.32
CA SER A 240 -14.25 15.00 7.65
C SER A 240 -14.13 16.10 8.71
N ASP A 241 -15.04 16.10 9.67
CA ASP A 241 -15.01 16.95 10.86
C ASP A 241 -14.09 16.43 11.99
N GLU A 242 -13.54 15.22 11.83
CA GLU A 242 -12.66 14.56 12.81
C GLU A 242 -11.19 15.03 12.75
N MET A 243 -10.85 16.01 11.92
CA MET A 243 -9.51 16.58 11.88
C MET A 243 -9.11 17.12 13.27
N THR A 244 -7.89 16.85 13.71
CA THR A 244 -7.30 17.40 14.95
C THR A 244 -6.20 18.43 14.67
N LYS A 245 -5.46 18.29 13.56
CA LYS A 245 -4.47 19.28 13.08
C LYS A 245 -4.32 19.20 11.56
N GLY A 246 -3.78 20.26 10.97
CA GLY A 246 -3.39 20.29 9.55
C GLY A 246 -4.35 21.10 8.69
N LYS A 247 -4.15 21.06 7.38
CA LYS A 247 -4.90 21.89 6.43
C LYS A 247 -5.32 21.12 5.20
N VAL A 248 -6.54 21.39 4.73
CA VAL A 248 -7.02 20.98 3.42
C VAL A 248 -7.31 22.22 2.59
N TYR A 249 -6.73 22.26 1.40
CA TYR A 249 -6.88 23.33 0.43
C TYR A 249 -7.68 22.83 -0.78
N LEU A 250 -8.55 23.67 -1.31
CA LEU A 250 -9.09 23.56 -2.66
C LEU A 250 -8.45 24.67 -3.48
N ARG A 251 -7.48 24.32 -4.32
CA ARG A 251 -6.61 25.26 -5.04
C ARG A 251 -5.93 26.20 -4.03
N ASP A 252 -6.15 27.50 -4.17
CA ASP A 252 -5.62 28.55 -3.30
C ASP A 252 -6.39 28.76 -1.98
N LYS A 253 -7.53 28.09 -1.79
CA LYS A 253 -8.43 28.34 -0.64
C LYS A 253 -8.34 27.24 0.41
N ILE A 254 -8.12 27.62 1.66
CA ILE A 254 -8.28 26.72 2.79
C ILE A 254 -9.77 26.38 2.95
N ILE A 255 -10.11 25.09 2.89
CA ILE A 255 -11.48 24.59 3.07
C ILE A 255 -11.68 23.88 4.41
N ALA A 256 -10.60 23.40 5.03
CA ALA A 256 -10.58 22.89 6.41
C ALA A 256 -9.22 23.15 7.07
N PHE A 257 -9.25 23.46 8.36
CA PHE A 257 -8.07 23.73 9.19
C PHE A 257 -8.40 23.49 10.66
N LYS A 258 -7.42 22.96 11.41
CA LYS A 258 -7.46 22.74 12.85
C LYS A 258 -6.10 23.07 13.48
#